data_AF-A0A2C9XUQ5-F1
#
_entry.id   AF-A0A2C9XUQ5-F1
#
_cell.length_a   1.000
_cell.length_b   1.000
_cell.length_c   1.000
_cell.angle_alpha   90.00
_cell.angle_beta   90.00
_cell.angle_gamma   90.00
#
_symmetry.space_group_name_H-M   'P 1'
#
loop_
_entity.id
_entity.type
_entity.pdbx_description
1 polymer ?
#
loop_
_entity_poly.entity_id
_entity_poly.type
_entity_poly.pdbx_seq_one_letter_code
_entity_poly.pdbx_strand_id
1 'polypeptide(L)'
;MHCGPHGAGHFVKMVHNGIEYGIMAAYAEGLNILHNANVGKRSGDVDAETTPLRNPEYYQYTLDLPEIAEVWRRGSVIGSWLLDLTAAALQDDPALAKYEGRVSDSGEGRWTILAAIDEAVPAPVLSAALFERFSSRGDADFASKILSAMRNEFGGHLERSAPKGGV
;
A
#
# COMPACT_ATOMS: atom_id res chain seq x y z
N MET A 1 -10.08 11.97 -28.49
CA MET A 1 -9.49 10.67 -28.88
C MET A 1 -10.64 9.76 -29.31
N HIS A 2 -10.53 9.10 -30.47
CA HIS A 2 -11.49 8.09 -30.90
C HIS A 2 -10.87 6.71 -30.62
N CYS A 3 -11.43 5.95 -29.67
CA CYS A 3 -10.81 4.72 -29.16
C CYS A 3 -11.24 3.44 -29.90
N GLY A 4 -12.18 3.52 -30.84
CA GLY A 4 -12.70 2.35 -31.57
C GLY A 4 -14.23 2.33 -31.60
N PRO A 5 -14.85 1.15 -31.84
CA PRO A 5 -16.31 1.01 -31.87
C PRO A 5 -16.94 1.27 -30.49
N HIS A 6 -18.27 1.24 -30.43
CA HIS A 6 -19.03 1.46 -29.20
C HIS A 6 -18.47 0.62 -28.03
N GLY A 7 -18.22 1.27 -26.88
CA GLY A 7 -17.65 0.66 -25.68
C GLY A 7 -16.13 0.78 -25.54
N ALA A 8 -15.37 1.00 -26.63
CA ALA A 8 -13.91 1.08 -26.57
C ALA A 8 -13.40 2.22 -25.68
N GLY A 9 -14.10 3.35 -25.65
CA GLY A 9 -13.77 4.48 -24.76
C GLY A 9 -13.88 4.12 -23.27
N HIS A 10 -14.92 3.39 -22.88
CA HIS A 10 -15.09 2.94 -21.49
C HIS A 10 -14.04 1.90 -21.12
N PHE A 11 -13.69 0.99 -22.03
CA PHE A 11 -12.64 0.00 -21.79
C PHE A 11 -11.27 0.67 -21.55
N VAL A 12 -10.90 1.65 -22.40
CA VAL A 12 -9.64 2.40 -22.22
C VAL A 12 -9.65 3.16 -20.88
N LYS A 13 -10.77 3.78 -20.50
CA LYS A 13 -10.91 4.48 -19.21
C LYS A 13 -10.82 3.53 -18.01
N MET A 14 -11.42 2.34 -18.12
CA MET A 14 -11.32 1.30 -17.11
C MET A 14 -9.85 0.93 -16.85
N VAL A 15 -9.10 0.59 -17.92
CA VAL A 15 -7.68 0.24 -17.81
C VAL A 15 -6.85 1.42 -17.27
N HIS A 16 -7.14 2.66 -17.69
CA HIS A 16 -6.52 3.86 -17.12
C HIS A 16 -6.68 3.90 -15.59
N ASN A 17 -7.89 3.67 -15.06
CA ASN A 17 -8.12 3.66 -13.62
C ASN A 17 -7.39 2.49 -12.93
N GLY A 18 -7.27 1.33 -13.58
CA GLY A 18 -6.42 0.24 -13.09
C GLY A 18 -4.94 0.63 -12.98
N ILE A 19 -4.40 1.32 -13.99
CA ILE A 19 -3.03 1.85 -13.97
C ILE A 19 -2.86 2.89 -12.85
N GLU A 20 -3.84 3.77 -12.65
CA GLU A 20 -3.84 4.75 -11.56
C GLU A 20 -3.70 4.09 -10.19
N TYR A 21 -4.39 2.98 -9.95
CA TYR A 21 -4.26 2.22 -8.70
C TYR A 21 -2.83 1.73 -8.49
N GLY A 22 -2.20 1.18 -9.54
CA GLY A 22 -0.82 0.71 -9.48
C GLY A 22 0.19 1.82 -9.16
N ILE A 23 0.03 3.01 -9.75
CA ILE A 23 0.92 4.15 -9.48
C ILE A 23 0.74 4.66 -8.05
N MET A 24 -0.51 4.78 -7.58
CA MET A 24 -0.79 5.20 -6.20
C MET A 24 -0.18 4.23 -5.18
N ALA A 25 -0.35 2.92 -5.40
CA ALA A 25 0.21 1.89 -4.53
C ALA A 25 1.75 1.96 -4.50
N ALA A 26 2.39 2.13 -5.66
CA ALA A 26 3.85 2.25 -5.72
C ALA A 26 4.39 3.44 -4.89
N TYR A 27 3.71 4.59 -4.92
CA TYR A 27 4.07 5.72 -4.06
C TYR A 27 3.81 5.42 -2.57
N ALA A 28 2.65 4.86 -2.25
CA ALA A 28 2.27 4.55 -0.87
C ALA A 28 3.25 3.58 -0.21
N GLU A 29 3.57 2.47 -0.89
CA GLU A 29 4.55 1.49 -0.41
C GLU A 29 5.94 2.11 -0.25
N GLY A 30 6.42 2.86 -1.25
CA GLY A 30 7.72 3.52 -1.20
C GLY A 30 7.85 4.54 -0.07
N LEU A 31 6.84 5.39 0.12
CA LEU A 31 6.81 6.36 1.21
C LEU A 31 6.68 5.67 2.58
N ASN A 32 5.93 4.57 2.68
CA ASN A 32 5.83 3.80 3.92
C ASN A 32 7.17 3.16 4.32
N ILE A 33 7.98 2.72 3.34
CA ILE A 33 9.36 2.28 3.59
C ILE A 33 10.20 3.42 4.17
N LEU A 34 10.13 4.62 3.58
CA LEU A 34 10.84 5.80 4.08
C LEU A 34 10.36 6.22 5.47
N HIS A 35 9.05 6.17 5.73
CA HIS A 35 8.47 6.44 7.03
C HIS A 35 9.03 5.50 8.12
N ASN A 36 9.24 4.24 7.77
CA ASN A 36 9.79 3.22 8.67
C ASN A 36 11.33 3.14 8.68
N ALA A 37 12.03 4.02 7.98
CA ALA A 37 13.50 4.04 7.91
C ALA A 37 14.20 4.41 9.24
N ASN A 38 13.44 4.66 10.30
CA ASN A 38 13.91 4.84 11.68
C ASN A 38 13.77 3.58 12.56
N VAL A 39 13.41 2.41 12.00
CA VAL A 39 13.15 1.20 12.79
C VAL A 39 14.30 0.81 13.72
N GLY A 40 15.56 1.10 13.36
CA GLY A 40 16.72 0.85 14.23
C GLY A 40 16.80 1.74 15.48
N LYS A 41 16.08 2.87 15.52
CA LYS A 41 15.95 3.74 16.72
C LYS A 41 14.93 3.20 17.72
N ARG A 42 14.05 2.29 17.29
CA ARG A 42 12.93 1.81 18.10
C ARG A 42 13.45 0.75 19.06
N SER A 43 13.43 1.03 20.36
CA SER A 43 13.69 0.04 21.40
C SER A 43 12.49 -0.88 21.50
N GLY A 44 12.59 -2.11 21.01
CA GLY A 44 11.53 -3.12 21.11
C GLY A 44 12.07 -4.42 21.71
N ASP A 45 11.24 -5.10 22.51
CA ASP A 45 11.55 -6.45 22.96
C ASP A 45 11.68 -7.39 21.76
N VAL A 46 12.71 -8.24 21.77
CA VAL A 46 12.83 -9.34 20.80
C VAL A 46 11.78 -10.39 21.16
N ASP A 47 10.78 -10.56 20.30
CA ASP A 47 9.71 -11.54 20.50
C ASP A 47 9.55 -12.49 19.30
N ALA A 48 8.69 -13.49 19.44
CA ALA A 48 8.46 -14.52 18.42
C ALA A 48 7.72 -14.02 17.16
N GLU A 49 7.18 -12.79 17.17
CA GLU A 49 6.50 -12.15 16.05
C GLU A 49 7.43 -11.19 15.30
N THR A 50 8.47 -10.67 15.96
CA THR A 50 9.35 -9.64 15.43
C THR A 50 10.73 -10.22 15.14
N THR A 51 11.05 -10.44 13.87
CA THR A 51 12.40 -10.87 13.48
C THR A 51 13.41 -9.78 13.89
N PRO A 52 14.46 -10.10 14.66
CA PRO A 52 15.46 -9.12 15.07
C PRO A 52 16.11 -8.43 13.87
N LEU A 53 16.19 -7.11 13.92
CA LEU A 53 16.88 -6.34 12.89
C LEU A 53 18.38 -6.59 13.01
N ARG A 54 18.97 -7.25 12.01
CA ARG A 54 20.38 -7.69 12.04
C ARG A 54 21.38 -6.52 12.18
N ASN A 55 21.12 -5.41 11.50
CA ASN A 55 22.00 -4.24 11.44
C ASN A 55 21.17 -2.95 11.69
N PRO A 56 20.75 -2.68 12.93
CA PRO A 56 19.89 -1.54 13.25
C PRO A 56 20.54 -0.18 12.95
N GLU A 57 21.87 -0.09 12.94
CA GLU A 57 22.63 1.10 12.61
C GLU A 57 22.36 1.63 11.19
N TYR A 58 21.90 0.78 10.26
CA TYR A 58 21.56 1.18 8.90
C TYR A 58 20.17 1.81 8.77
N TYR A 59 19.34 1.79 9.82
CA TYR A 59 17.95 2.25 9.78
C TYR A 59 17.67 3.25 10.91
N GLN A 60 18.52 4.27 11.00
CA GLN A 60 18.49 5.33 12.01
C GLN A 60 17.99 6.67 11.42
N TYR A 61 17.19 6.64 10.35
CA TYR A 61 16.83 7.85 9.62
C TYR A 61 15.48 8.40 10.04
N THR A 62 15.47 9.61 10.59
CA THR A 62 14.24 10.39 10.75
C THR A 62 14.13 11.29 9.53
N LEU A 63 13.27 10.90 8.58
CA LEU A 63 13.15 11.56 7.28
C LEU A 63 11.99 12.55 7.23
N ASP A 64 12.19 13.66 6.53
CA ASP A 64 11.15 14.63 6.21
C ASP A 64 10.47 14.24 4.89
N LEU A 65 9.38 13.47 5.01
CA LEU A 65 8.64 12.98 3.85
C LEU A 65 8.01 14.10 3.00
N PRO A 66 7.41 15.16 3.58
CA PRO A 66 6.95 16.32 2.82
C PRO A 66 8.04 16.96 1.95
N GLU A 67 9.24 17.16 2.48
CA GLU A 67 10.36 17.75 1.73
C GLU A 67 10.89 16.79 0.66
N ILE A 68 11.01 15.49 0.97
CA ILE A 68 11.40 14.48 -0.02
C ILE A 68 10.44 14.45 -1.20
N ALA A 69 9.13 14.44 -0.93
CA ALA A 69 8.10 14.46 -1.96
C ALA A 69 8.19 15.73 -2.82
N GLU A 70 8.43 16.90 -2.21
CA GLU A 70 8.60 18.17 -2.93
C GLU A 70 9.84 18.15 -3.85
N VAL A 71 10.97 17.64 -3.36
CA VAL A 71 12.20 17.52 -4.16
C VAL A 71 11.99 16.63 -5.38
N TRP A 72 11.28 15.51 -5.24
CA TRP A 72 11.03 14.59 -6.36
C TRP A 72 10.17 15.18 -7.48
N ARG A 73 9.45 16.28 -7.24
CA ARG A 73 8.66 16.95 -8.29
C ARG A 73 9.53 17.60 -9.36
N ARG A 74 10.83 17.82 -9.10
CA ARG A 74 11.71 18.60 -9.97
C ARG A 74 12.89 17.74 -10.43
N GLY A 75 12.87 17.36 -11.71
CA GLY A 75 14.00 16.67 -12.36
C GLY A 75 14.17 15.19 -11.98
N SER A 76 13.24 14.61 -11.20
CA SER A 76 13.22 13.17 -10.96
C SER A 76 12.48 12.43 -12.09
N VAL A 77 12.83 11.15 -12.28
CA VAL A 77 12.17 10.26 -13.26
C VAL A 77 10.72 9.96 -12.86
N ILE A 78 10.41 10.04 -11.56
CA ILE A 78 9.09 9.74 -11.01
C ILE A 78 8.21 11.00 -10.87
N GLY A 79 8.56 12.11 -11.53
CA GLY A 79 7.70 13.29 -11.57
C GLY A 79 6.34 12.95 -12.21
N SER A 80 5.23 13.18 -11.50
CA SER A 80 3.88 12.96 -12.04
C SER A 80 2.83 13.78 -11.30
N TRP A 81 1.63 13.89 -11.88
CA TRP A 81 0.51 14.57 -11.22
C TRP A 81 0.12 13.93 -9.88
N LEU A 82 0.18 12.59 -9.78
CA LEU A 82 -0.07 11.93 -8.50
C LEU A 82 0.98 12.29 -7.44
N LEU A 83 2.25 12.45 -7.84
CA LEU A 83 3.29 12.94 -6.93
C LEU A 83 3.02 14.38 -6.48
N ASP A 84 2.55 15.26 -7.37
CA ASP A 84 2.14 16.62 -7.00
C ASP A 84 1.05 16.61 -5.91
N LEU A 85 0.04 15.74 -6.07
CA LEU A 85 -1.03 15.56 -5.08
C LEU A 85 -0.51 14.99 -3.76
N THR A 86 0.38 14.00 -3.82
CA THR A 86 1.01 13.41 -2.63
C THR A 86 1.84 14.43 -1.86
N ALA A 87 2.66 15.22 -2.55
CA ALA A 87 3.46 16.28 -1.93
C ALA A 87 2.55 17.33 -1.27
N ALA A 88 1.49 17.77 -1.95
CA ALA A 88 0.53 18.71 -1.38
C ALA A 88 -0.17 18.15 -0.12
N ALA A 89 -0.58 16.88 -0.14
CA ALA A 89 -1.19 16.23 1.01
C ALA A 89 -0.24 16.12 2.21
N LEU A 90 1.02 15.75 1.97
CA LEU A 90 2.03 15.65 3.02
C LEU A 90 2.43 17.02 3.58
N GLN A 91 2.42 18.08 2.77
CA GLN A 91 2.68 19.44 3.25
C GLN A 91 1.54 19.96 4.15
N ASP A 92 0.28 19.61 3.85
CA ASP A 92 -0.87 19.97 4.68
C ASP A 92 -0.96 19.14 5.98
N ASP A 93 -0.68 17.85 5.90
CA ASP A 93 -0.75 16.92 7.04
C ASP A 93 0.40 15.90 6.97
N PRO A 94 1.60 16.22 7.51
CA PRO A 94 2.77 15.35 7.43
C PRO A 94 2.60 13.96 8.05
N ALA A 95 1.66 13.83 9.01
CA ALA A 95 1.34 12.58 9.68
C ALA A 95 0.14 11.85 9.07
N LEU A 96 -0.55 12.47 8.10
CA LEU A 96 -1.80 11.99 7.51
C LEU A 96 -2.87 11.64 8.56
N ALA A 97 -2.89 12.38 9.69
CA ALA A 97 -3.75 12.11 10.83
C ALA A 97 -5.25 12.23 10.53
N LYS A 98 -5.62 12.92 9.44
CA LYS A 98 -7.01 13.03 8.97
C LYS A 98 -7.55 11.75 8.32
N TYR A 99 -6.69 10.76 8.05
CA TYR A 99 -7.05 9.56 7.29
C TYR A 99 -6.98 8.30 8.16
N GLU A 100 -8.04 7.47 8.13
CA GLU A 100 -8.09 6.20 8.88
C GLU A 100 -7.35 5.03 8.18
N GLY A 101 -6.89 5.22 6.95
CA GLY A 101 -6.22 4.18 6.17
C GLY A 101 -7.15 3.14 5.53
N ARG A 102 -8.48 3.31 5.60
CA ARG A 102 -9.45 2.45 4.90
C ARG A 102 -9.69 2.95 3.47
N VAL A 103 -9.16 2.25 2.47
CA VAL A 103 -9.17 2.72 1.08
C VAL A 103 -10.32 2.08 0.28
N SER A 104 -11.15 2.91 -0.34
CA SER A 104 -12.27 2.47 -1.18
C SER A 104 -11.83 2.13 -2.61
N ASP A 105 -12.68 1.38 -3.33
CA ASP A 105 -12.53 1.09 -4.75
C ASP A 105 -13.88 1.28 -5.48
N SER A 106 -13.91 1.95 -6.64
CA SER A 106 -15.14 2.33 -7.36
C SER A 106 -15.61 1.33 -8.43
N GLY A 107 -14.86 0.24 -8.64
CA GLY A 107 -15.19 -0.84 -9.58
C GLY A 107 -14.23 -0.95 -10.77
N GLU A 108 -13.68 0.14 -11.31
CA GLU A 108 -12.84 0.09 -12.51
C GLU A 108 -11.54 -0.71 -12.32
N GLY A 109 -10.96 -0.65 -11.12
CA GLY A 109 -9.83 -1.51 -10.76
C GLY A 109 -10.19 -3.00 -10.83
N ARG A 110 -11.40 -3.38 -10.36
CA ARG A 110 -11.89 -4.76 -10.43
C ARG A 110 -12.10 -5.20 -11.88
N TRP A 111 -12.77 -4.38 -12.68
CA TRP A 111 -13.03 -4.71 -14.08
C TRP A 111 -11.75 -4.79 -14.91
N THR A 112 -10.73 -3.99 -14.58
CA THR A 112 -9.40 -4.12 -15.19
C THR A 112 -8.78 -5.50 -14.93
N ILE A 113 -8.85 -5.99 -13.69
CA ILE A 113 -8.30 -7.32 -13.36
C ILE A 113 -9.14 -8.44 -13.96
N LEU A 114 -10.47 -8.31 -14.00
CA LEU A 114 -11.33 -9.27 -14.70
C LEU A 114 -10.97 -9.36 -16.19
N ALA A 115 -10.81 -8.22 -16.87
CA ALA A 115 -10.38 -8.20 -18.27
C ALA A 115 -9.01 -8.86 -18.45
N ALA A 116 -8.04 -8.57 -17.57
CA ALA A 116 -6.72 -9.20 -17.62
C ALA A 116 -6.79 -10.74 -17.47
N ILE A 117 -7.69 -11.25 -16.63
CA ILE A 117 -7.92 -12.70 -16.47
C ILE A 117 -8.53 -13.30 -17.74
N ASP A 118 -9.60 -12.69 -18.27
CA ASP A 118 -10.29 -13.16 -19.48
C ASP A 118 -9.37 -13.15 -20.70
N GLU A 119 -8.44 -12.19 -20.77
CA GLU A 119 -7.44 -12.05 -21.83
C GLU A 119 -6.17 -12.89 -21.59
N ALA A 120 -6.04 -13.55 -20.42
CA ALA A 120 -4.84 -14.25 -19.97
C ALA A 120 -3.56 -13.37 -19.96
N VAL A 121 -3.71 -12.10 -19.58
CA VAL A 121 -2.62 -11.11 -19.46
C VAL A 121 -2.14 -11.04 -18.00
N PRO A 122 -0.84 -11.26 -17.73
CA PRO A 122 -0.30 -11.11 -16.38
C PRO A 122 -0.38 -9.66 -15.89
N ALA A 123 -1.08 -9.42 -14.78
CA ALA A 123 -1.24 -8.09 -14.18
C ALA A 123 -0.87 -8.05 -12.67
N PRO A 124 0.32 -8.55 -12.25
CA PRO A 124 0.65 -8.73 -10.83
C PRO A 124 0.60 -7.43 -10.02
N VAL A 125 1.14 -6.32 -10.55
CA VAL A 125 1.18 -5.03 -9.85
C VAL A 125 -0.24 -4.45 -9.68
N LEU A 126 -1.05 -4.49 -10.73
CA LEU A 126 -2.41 -3.95 -10.69
C LEU A 126 -3.30 -4.77 -9.74
N SER A 127 -3.13 -6.10 -9.75
CA SER A 127 -3.82 -6.99 -8.82
C SER A 127 -3.41 -6.72 -7.37
N ALA A 128 -2.12 -6.57 -7.09
CA ALA A 128 -1.62 -6.26 -5.75
C ALA A 128 -2.18 -4.93 -5.23
N ALA A 129 -2.14 -3.88 -6.06
CA ALA A 129 -2.69 -2.57 -5.71
C ALA A 129 -4.20 -2.61 -5.41
N LEU A 130 -4.97 -3.49 -6.07
CA LEU A 130 -6.37 -3.71 -5.76
C LEU A 130 -6.55 -4.48 -4.43
N PHE A 131 -5.74 -5.51 -4.19
CA PHE A 131 -5.82 -6.33 -2.97
C PHE A 131 -5.35 -5.61 -1.71
N GLU A 132 -4.42 -4.66 -1.83
CA GLU A 132 -4.04 -3.75 -0.74
C GLU A 132 -5.27 -3.00 -0.22
N ARG A 133 -6.13 -2.49 -1.12
CA ARG A 133 -7.37 -1.80 -0.75
C ARG A 133 -8.34 -2.73 -0.01
N PHE A 134 -8.49 -3.97 -0.46
CA PHE A 134 -9.34 -4.94 0.23
C PHE A 134 -8.83 -5.22 1.64
N SER A 135 -7.53 -5.49 1.75
CA SER A 135 -6.86 -5.74 3.03
C SER A 135 -6.99 -4.53 3.99
N SER A 136 -6.90 -3.30 3.46
CA SER A 136 -7.07 -2.07 4.25
C SER A 136 -8.44 -1.94 4.93
N ARG A 137 -9.46 -2.68 4.48
CA ARG A 137 -10.81 -2.69 5.06
C ARG A 137 -11.07 -3.83 6.03
N GLY A 138 -10.09 -4.71 6.26
CA GLY A 138 -10.21 -5.92 7.07
C GLY A 138 -10.64 -7.15 6.27
N ASP A 139 -10.73 -7.08 4.93
CA ASP A 139 -11.19 -8.21 4.11
C ASP A 139 -10.19 -9.40 4.15
N ALA A 140 -8.98 -9.20 4.68
CA ALA A 140 -7.96 -10.23 4.90
C ALA A 140 -8.03 -10.89 6.31
N ASP A 141 -8.86 -10.40 7.23
CA ASP A 141 -8.82 -10.79 8.65
C ASP A 141 -9.05 -12.28 8.88
N PHE A 142 -9.97 -12.90 8.14
CA PHE A 142 -10.23 -14.33 8.27
C PHE A 142 -9.01 -15.15 7.82
N ALA A 143 -8.37 -14.76 6.71
CA ALA A 143 -7.15 -15.42 6.25
C ALA A 143 -6.02 -15.29 7.28
N SER A 144 -5.84 -14.09 7.87
CA SER A 144 -4.87 -13.86 8.94
C SER A 144 -5.14 -14.73 10.17
N LYS A 145 -6.40 -14.86 10.61
CA LYS A 145 -6.78 -15.75 11.73
C LYS A 145 -6.47 -17.21 11.44
N ILE A 146 -6.68 -17.68 10.21
CA ILE A 146 -6.31 -19.04 9.81
C ILE A 146 -4.79 -19.23 9.86
N LEU A 147 -3.99 -18.24 9.44
CA LEU A 147 -2.53 -18.28 9.56
C LEU A 147 -2.08 -18.38 11.03
N SER A 148 -2.65 -17.56 11.92
CA SER A 148 -2.38 -17.62 13.36
C SER A 148 -2.76 -18.99 13.96
N ALA A 149 -3.94 -19.51 13.60
CA ALA A 149 -4.36 -20.85 14.02
C ALA A 149 -3.38 -21.93 13.58
N MET A 150 -2.97 -21.94 12.30
CA MET A 150 -1.99 -22.91 11.81
C MET A 150 -0.66 -22.82 12.56
N ARG A 151 -0.12 -21.60 12.75
CA ARG A 151 1.13 -21.39 13.51
C ARG A 151 1.04 -21.89 14.95
N ASN A 152 -0.12 -21.74 15.58
CA ASN A 152 -0.37 -22.28 16.91
C ASN A 152 -0.40 -23.82 16.89
N GLU A 153 -1.15 -24.42 15.94
CA GLU A 153 -1.31 -25.88 15.87
C GLU A 153 0.00 -26.63 15.60
N PHE A 154 0.84 -26.16 14.67
CA PHE A 154 2.09 -26.88 14.36
C PHE A 154 3.29 -26.48 15.24
N GLY A 155 3.31 -25.25 15.75
CA GLY A 155 4.50 -24.65 16.38
C GLY A 155 4.29 -24.10 17.78
N GLY A 156 3.06 -24.14 18.32
CA GLY A 156 2.72 -23.53 19.61
C GLY A 156 2.91 -22.02 19.64
N HIS A 157 2.93 -21.35 18.48
CA HIS A 157 3.10 -19.90 18.40
C HIS A 157 1.83 -19.18 18.87
N LEU A 158 1.89 -18.63 20.08
CA LEU A 158 0.81 -17.81 20.62
C LEU A 158 0.76 -16.46 19.90
N GLU A 159 -0.41 -16.12 19.36
CA GLU A 159 -0.70 -14.79 18.83
C GLU A 159 -0.86 -13.79 19.97
N ARG A 160 -0.30 -12.58 19.81
CA ARG A 160 -0.54 -11.51 20.78
C ARG A 160 -2.03 -11.16 20.85
N SER A 161 -2.52 -11.03 22.09
CA SER A 161 -3.85 -10.49 22.33
C SER A 161 -3.89 -9.02 21.92
N ALA A 162 -4.91 -8.62 21.15
CA ALA A 162 -5.15 -7.21 20.88
C ALA A 162 -5.26 -6.43 22.22
N PRO A 163 -4.71 -5.21 22.32
CA PRO A 163 -4.91 -4.39 23.51
C PRO A 163 -6.41 -4.23 23.78
N LYS A 164 -6.83 -4.49 25.01
CA LYS A 164 -8.23 -4.30 25.44
C LYS A 164 -8.55 -2.81 25.45
N GLY A 165 -9.10 -2.29 24.35
CA GLY A 165 -9.64 -0.92 24.29
C GLY A 165 -9.95 -0.46 22.88
N GLY A 166 -11.23 -0.49 22.50
CA GLY A 166 -11.73 0.05 21.24
C GLY A 166 -13.06 -0.58 20.84
N VAL A 167 -14.12 -0.27 21.61
CA VAL A 167 -15.51 -0.33 21.13
C VAL A 167 -15.79 0.98 20.41
#